data_AF-A0A5C5WU06-F1
#
_entry.id   AF-A0A5C5WU06-F1
#
_cell.length_a   1.000
_cell.length_b   1.000
_cell.length_c   1.000
_cell.angle_alpha   90.00
_cell.angle_beta   90.00
_cell.angle_gamma   90.00
#
_symmetry.space_group_name_H-M   'P 1'
#
loop_
_entity.id
_entity.type
_entity.pdbx_description
1 polymer ?
#
loop_
_entity_poly.entity_id
_entity_poly.type
_entity_poly.pdbx_seq_one_letter_code
_entity_poly.pdbx_strand_id
1 'polypeptide(L)'
;MAIKRYTDGDRPRKFATNLLPMTSDPTQTLDPDLVLAQASALAAHLQRMGVQFLPAENPDRVGELMSHFASIEDGVDAQAASSVSPATSTVKPNDAKSAPTKPASSGPTPGPVSPASSSVQAPSRSVTAVTVAEGDYVGPRLEPAERGSILATLQAEVSGCTKCPILSSCRNQTVFGEGNPNARFVFFGEGPGADEDRTGRPFVGKAGQLLTKMISACTLSREETYILNTVKCRPPGNRNPELDEIANCRSYYQQQLSIIRPEYIVCLGAIAAQELLKSKLSVGRLRGKIHQYHTSKVLVTYHPAYLLRNPAAKKAAWDDLRLMLSDAGISV
;
A
#
# COMPACT_ATOMS: atom_id res chain seq x y z
N MET A 1 2.36 -44.71 45.85
CA MET A 1 2.35 -43.52 46.75
C MET A 1 3.20 -42.46 46.07
N ALA A 2 2.80 -41.22 45.82
CA ALA A 2 1.67 -40.46 46.32
C ALA A 2 1.17 -39.48 45.24
N ILE A 3 -0.15 -39.35 45.17
CA ILE A 3 -0.90 -38.38 44.37
C ILE A 3 -0.82 -37.05 45.11
N LYS A 4 -0.27 -35.99 44.48
CA LYS A 4 -0.33 -34.63 45.03
C LYS A 4 -1.53 -33.92 44.41
N ARG A 5 -2.60 -33.81 45.20
CA ARG A 5 -3.80 -33.00 44.92
C ARG A 5 -3.39 -31.52 44.85
N TYR A 6 -3.76 -30.83 43.79
CA TYR A 6 -3.67 -29.38 43.72
C TYR A 6 -5.05 -28.79 44.06
N THR A 7 -5.07 -27.94 45.07
CA THR A 7 -6.24 -27.22 45.57
C THR A 7 -6.63 -26.11 44.61
N ASP A 8 -7.94 -25.95 44.40
CA ASP A 8 -8.57 -24.90 43.61
C ASP A 8 -8.31 -23.53 44.28
N GLY A 9 -7.38 -22.75 43.73
CA GLY A 9 -6.96 -21.52 44.38
C GLY A 9 -5.77 -20.80 43.74
N ASP A 10 -5.64 -20.82 42.41
CA ASP A 10 -4.87 -19.79 41.71
C ASP A 10 -5.17 -19.81 40.20
N ARG A 11 -6.17 -19.02 39.76
CA ARG A 11 -6.37 -18.72 38.33
C ARG A 11 -5.91 -17.28 38.08
N PRO A 12 -5.09 -17.03 37.04
CA PRO A 12 -4.75 -15.67 36.65
C PRO A 12 -6.01 -14.91 36.23
N ARG A 13 -6.17 -13.70 36.78
CA ARG A 13 -7.30 -12.80 36.50
C ARG A 13 -7.40 -12.57 34.99
N LYS A 14 -8.56 -12.91 34.42
CA LYS A 14 -8.93 -12.55 33.04
C LYS A 14 -8.84 -11.03 32.91
N PHE A 15 -7.99 -10.54 32.02
CA PHE A 15 -8.10 -9.17 31.53
C PHE A 15 -9.42 -9.05 30.78
N ALA A 16 -10.38 -8.34 31.38
CA ALA A 16 -11.63 -7.99 30.74
C ALA A 16 -11.30 -7.05 29.58
N THR A 17 -11.37 -7.57 28.36
CA THR A 17 -11.52 -6.75 27.16
C THR A 17 -12.88 -6.08 27.24
N ASN A 18 -12.91 -4.79 27.57
CA ASN A 18 -14.06 -3.92 27.33
C ASN A 18 -14.20 -3.73 25.81
N LEU A 19 -14.70 -4.75 25.13
CA LEU A 19 -15.42 -4.58 23.89
C LEU A 19 -16.76 -3.95 24.24
N LEU A 20 -16.96 -2.70 23.86
CA LEU A 20 -18.28 -2.09 23.84
C LEU A 20 -19.22 -2.97 23.00
N PRO A 21 -20.42 -3.30 23.50
CA PRO A 21 -21.40 -4.01 22.70
C PRO A 21 -21.84 -3.13 21.53
N MET A 22 -21.87 -3.73 20.34
CA MET A 22 -22.56 -3.18 19.17
C MET A 22 -24.06 -3.24 19.43
N THR A 23 -24.58 -2.25 20.16
CA THR A 23 -25.99 -1.91 20.18
C THR A 23 -26.08 -0.47 19.72
N SER A 24 -26.33 -0.27 18.41
CA SER A 24 -26.67 1.03 17.86
C SER A 24 -28.06 1.40 18.37
N ASP A 25 -28.10 2.05 19.52
CA ASP A 25 -29.27 2.75 20.01
C ASP A 25 -29.41 4.06 19.21
N PRO A 26 -30.48 4.25 18.42
CA PRO A 26 -30.67 5.45 17.62
C PRO A 26 -30.94 6.71 18.46
N THR A 27 -31.01 6.60 19.79
CA THR A 27 -31.22 7.73 20.71
C THR A 27 -29.96 8.19 21.45
N GLN A 28 -28.79 7.62 21.13
CA GLN A 28 -27.54 8.01 21.79
C GLN A 28 -27.08 9.40 21.29
N THR A 29 -27.47 10.44 22.04
CA THR A 29 -26.99 11.81 21.82
C THR A 29 -25.47 11.82 21.88
N LEU A 30 -24.83 12.28 20.80
CA LEU A 30 -23.37 12.40 20.72
C LEU A 30 -22.88 13.29 21.87
N ASP A 31 -21.93 12.78 22.66
CA ASP A 31 -21.28 13.55 23.73
C ASP A 31 -20.53 14.75 23.10
N PRO A 32 -20.95 16.00 23.37
CA PRO A 32 -20.35 17.18 22.76
C PRO A 32 -18.86 17.33 23.07
N ASP A 33 -18.42 16.92 24.26
CA ASP A 33 -17.02 17.03 24.67
C ASP A 33 -16.14 16.01 23.94
N LEU A 34 -16.67 14.80 23.70
CA LEU A 34 -15.99 13.78 22.91
C LEU A 34 -15.88 14.17 21.44
N VAL A 35 -16.94 14.74 20.87
CA VAL A 35 -16.94 15.26 19.50
C VAL A 35 -15.93 16.40 19.35
N LEU A 36 -15.91 17.33 20.30
CA LEU A 36 -14.96 18.45 20.29
C LEU A 36 -13.51 17.97 20.43
N ALA A 37 -13.24 16.98 21.28
CA ALA A 37 -11.93 16.38 21.44
C ALA A 37 -11.45 15.68 20.16
N GLN A 38 -12.33 14.93 19.49
CA GLN A 38 -12.02 14.26 18.22
C GLN A 38 -11.79 15.26 17.08
N ALA A 39 -12.63 16.31 16.98
CA ALA A 39 -12.47 17.37 15.99
C ALA A 39 -11.15 18.14 16.19
N SER A 40 -10.79 18.43 17.44
CA SER A 40 -9.53 19.10 17.79
C SER A 40 -8.30 18.24 17.45
N ALA A 41 -8.36 16.93 17.70
CA ALA A 41 -7.29 16.01 17.35
C ALA A 41 -7.08 15.90 15.82
N LEU A 42 -8.17 15.91 15.05
CA LEU A 42 -8.15 15.92 13.60
C LEU A 42 -7.58 17.25 13.05
N ALA A 43 -8.02 18.39 13.60
CA ALA A 43 -7.50 19.71 13.23
C ALA A 43 -5.98 19.81 13.45
N ALA A 44 -5.49 19.36 14.61
CA ALA A 44 -4.05 19.33 14.91
C ALA A 44 -3.26 18.39 13.98
N HIS A 45 -3.86 17.28 13.54
CA HIS A 45 -3.26 16.39 12.55
C HIS A 45 -3.14 17.06 11.17
N LEU A 46 -4.21 17.70 10.69
CA LEU A 46 -4.23 18.42 9.40
C LEU A 46 -3.26 19.60 9.38
N GLN A 47 -3.13 20.33 10.49
CA GLN A 47 -2.18 21.44 10.61
C GLN A 47 -0.72 20.96 10.53
N ARG A 48 -0.40 19.80 11.14
CA ARG A 48 0.92 19.15 10.99
C ARG A 48 1.19 18.65 9.58
N MET A 49 0.15 18.34 8.81
CA MET A 49 0.26 17.97 7.39
C MET A 49 0.37 19.18 6.44
N GLY A 50 0.47 20.40 6.98
CA GLY A 50 0.66 21.61 6.17
C GLY A 50 -0.61 22.16 5.54
N VAL A 51 -1.80 21.71 5.97
CA VAL A 51 -3.07 22.30 5.57
C VAL A 51 -3.21 23.67 6.25
N GLN A 52 -2.98 24.74 5.49
CA GLN A 52 -2.95 26.12 6.02
C GLN A 52 -4.33 26.80 6.13
N PHE A 53 -5.42 26.15 5.69
CA PHE A 53 -6.76 26.72 5.74
C PHE A 53 -7.72 25.78 6.48
N LEU A 54 -7.93 26.00 7.77
CA LEU A 54 -9.16 25.56 8.41
C LEU A 54 -10.27 26.53 7.97
N PRO A 55 -11.41 26.06 7.44
CA PRO A 55 -12.52 26.95 7.14
C PRO A 55 -12.95 27.65 8.43
N ALA A 56 -12.99 28.99 8.39
CA ALA A 56 -13.54 29.77 9.49
C ALA A 56 -14.95 29.29 9.79
N GLU A 57 -15.28 29.15 11.08
CA GLU A 57 -16.64 28.85 11.53
C GLU A 57 -17.59 29.84 10.85
N ASN A 58 -18.55 29.30 10.09
CA ASN A 58 -19.64 30.07 9.53
C ASN A 58 -20.91 29.71 10.33
N PRO A 59 -21.29 30.53 11.33
CA PRO A 59 -22.41 30.25 12.21
C PRO A 59 -23.71 30.00 11.45
N ASP A 60 -23.89 30.68 10.31
CA ASP A 60 -25.10 30.57 9.48
C ASP A 60 -25.21 29.18 8.84
N ARG A 61 -24.08 28.60 8.39
CA ARG A 61 -24.06 27.23 7.82
C ARG A 61 -24.24 26.15 8.88
N VAL A 62 -23.76 26.39 10.11
CA VAL A 62 -24.02 25.48 11.24
C VAL A 62 -25.50 25.53 11.61
N GLY A 63 -26.12 26.71 11.63
CA GLY A 63 -27.56 26.88 11.81
C GLY A 63 -28.40 26.21 10.72
N GLU A 64 -28.01 26.32 9.45
CA GLU A 64 -28.64 25.59 8.34
C GLU A 64 -28.52 24.08 8.50
N LEU A 65 -27.36 23.57 8.92
CA LEU A 65 -27.18 22.12 9.12
C LEU A 65 -28.00 21.61 10.30
N MET A 66 -28.00 22.34 11.43
CA MET A 66 -28.78 21.94 12.61
C MET A 66 -30.28 21.96 12.35
N SER A 67 -30.79 22.94 11.60
CA SER A 67 -32.20 22.96 11.19
C SER A 67 -32.54 21.83 10.21
N HIS A 68 -31.60 21.45 9.33
CA HIS A 68 -31.78 20.31 8.43
C HIS A 68 -31.86 18.98 9.18
N PHE A 69 -31.07 18.78 10.24
CA PHE A 69 -31.11 17.56 11.08
C PHE A 69 -32.29 17.54 12.06
N ALA A 70 -32.69 18.69 12.63
CA ALA A 70 -33.88 18.79 13.46
C ALA A 70 -35.17 18.44 12.70
N SER A 71 -35.20 18.69 11.39
CA SER A 71 -36.34 18.34 10.52
C SER A 71 -36.46 16.82 10.24
N ILE A 72 -35.43 16.03 10.55
CA ILE A 72 -35.39 14.58 10.33
C ILE A 72 -35.95 13.82 11.55
N GLU A 73 -36.02 14.45 12.73
CA GLU A 73 -36.47 13.80 13.97
C GLU A 73 -38.00 13.78 14.16
N ASP A 74 -38.77 14.51 13.34
CA ASP A 74 -40.24 14.63 13.48
C ASP A 74 -41.07 13.75 12.51
N GLY A 75 -40.49 12.72 11.88
CA GLY A 75 -41.25 11.91 10.94
C GLY A 75 -40.68 10.54 10.62
N VAL A 76 -40.80 9.59 11.55
CA VAL A 76 -40.70 8.16 11.23
C VAL A 76 -42.06 7.52 11.40
N ASP A 77 -42.81 7.41 10.31
CA ASP A 77 -43.78 6.34 10.11
C ASP A 77 -43.37 5.54 8.87
N ALA A 78 -43.03 4.28 9.11
CA ALA A 78 -42.68 3.32 8.10
C ALA A 78 -43.95 2.67 7.54
N GLN A 79 -44.25 2.86 6.25
CA GLN A 79 -44.74 1.79 5.39
C GLN A 79 -44.82 2.15 3.90
N ALA A 80 -44.61 1.10 3.10
CA ALA A 80 -44.94 0.92 1.70
C ALA A 80 -43.92 1.41 0.64
N ALA A 81 -43.17 0.42 0.18
CA ALA A 81 -42.47 0.34 -1.09
C ALA A 81 -43.30 0.83 -2.29
N SER A 82 -42.59 1.39 -3.27
CA SER A 82 -42.46 0.84 -4.64
C SER A 82 -42.51 1.93 -5.71
N SER A 83 -41.54 1.84 -6.62
CA SER A 83 -41.57 2.30 -8.02
C SER A 83 -41.74 3.80 -8.29
N VAL A 84 -40.77 4.40 -8.98
CA VAL A 84 -40.86 4.81 -10.40
C VAL A 84 -39.67 5.75 -10.72
N SER A 85 -39.00 5.44 -11.84
CA SER A 85 -37.91 6.19 -12.47
C SER A 85 -38.39 7.45 -13.22
N PRO A 86 -37.50 8.34 -13.69
CA PRO A 86 -37.71 9.79 -13.69
C PRO A 86 -38.33 10.34 -14.99
N ALA A 87 -39.13 11.40 -14.88
CA ALA A 87 -39.45 12.29 -15.99
C ALA A 87 -39.98 13.67 -15.55
N THR A 88 -39.23 14.71 -15.94
CA THR A 88 -39.66 16.02 -16.50
C THR A 88 -40.99 16.67 -16.07
N SER A 89 -40.89 17.95 -15.68
CA SER A 89 -41.89 18.99 -16.00
C SER A 89 -41.17 20.36 -16.04
N THR A 90 -40.83 20.92 -17.20
CA THR A 90 -41.65 21.82 -18.04
C THR A 90 -42.45 22.87 -17.27
N VAL A 91 -42.03 24.14 -17.39
CA VAL A 91 -42.87 25.33 -17.21
C VAL A 91 -42.66 26.27 -18.41
N LYS A 92 -43.77 26.65 -19.05
CA LYS A 92 -43.98 27.72 -20.04
C LYS A 92 -45.49 28.07 -19.97
N PRO A 93 -45.99 29.18 -20.56
CA PRO A 93 -45.32 30.36 -21.11
C PRO A 93 -45.96 31.69 -20.65
N ASN A 94 -45.41 32.84 -21.07
CA ASN A 94 -46.24 33.93 -21.55
C ASN A 94 -45.49 34.83 -22.54
N ASP A 95 -46.19 35.15 -23.63
CA ASP A 95 -45.76 35.93 -24.80
C ASP A 95 -45.92 37.44 -24.61
N ALA A 96 -45.01 38.24 -25.22
CA ALA A 96 -45.35 39.51 -25.88
C ALA A 96 -44.22 40.05 -26.77
N LYS A 97 -44.40 39.89 -28.09
CA LYS A 97 -44.10 40.80 -29.24
C LYS A 97 -43.01 41.90 -29.13
N SER A 98 -42.01 41.83 -30.03
CA SER A 98 -41.84 42.68 -31.25
C SER A 98 -40.39 42.72 -31.74
N ALA A 99 -40.19 42.62 -33.06
CA ALA A 99 -38.93 42.90 -33.79
C ALA A 99 -39.07 44.27 -34.52
N PRO A 100 -38.12 44.76 -35.37
CA PRO A 100 -36.70 44.41 -35.62
C PRO A 100 -35.76 45.65 -35.69
N THR A 101 -34.43 45.48 -35.82
CA THR A 101 -33.56 46.15 -36.85
C THR A 101 -32.05 45.81 -36.69
N LYS A 102 -31.35 45.77 -37.83
CA LYS A 102 -29.91 45.53 -38.06
C LYS A 102 -29.23 46.88 -38.39
N PRO A 103 -27.92 47.10 -38.14
CA PRO A 103 -26.87 46.84 -39.18
C PRO A 103 -25.52 46.36 -38.56
N ALA A 104 -24.74 45.42 -39.11
CA ALA A 104 -23.81 45.45 -40.25
C ALA A 104 -22.54 46.33 -40.10
N SER A 105 -21.36 45.70 -39.88
CA SER A 105 -20.04 45.94 -40.52
C SER A 105 -18.98 45.00 -39.93
N SER A 106 -17.74 44.96 -40.41
CA SER A 106 -17.21 44.09 -41.46
C SER A 106 -15.68 43.98 -41.32
N GLY A 107 -15.14 42.75 -41.36
CA GLY A 107 -13.76 42.38 -41.73
C GLY A 107 -12.67 42.34 -40.62
N PRO A 108 -11.49 41.71 -40.85
CA PRO A 108 -11.16 40.61 -41.78
C PRO A 108 -10.47 39.39 -41.11
N THR A 109 -10.50 38.26 -41.83
CA THR A 109 -9.93 36.94 -41.49
C THR A 109 -8.39 36.88 -41.57
N PRO A 110 -7.75 35.98 -40.81
CA PRO A 110 -6.61 35.20 -41.33
C PRO A 110 -6.86 33.68 -41.26
N GLY A 111 -6.33 32.97 -42.25
CA GLY A 111 -6.60 31.56 -42.58
C GLY A 111 -6.04 30.49 -41.63
N PRO A 112 -6.19 29.20 -42.00
CA PRO A 112 -5.93 28.08 -41.10
C PRO A 112 -4.43 27.77 -41.03
N VAL A 113 -3.84 27.92 -39.84
CA VAL A 113 -2.53 27.38 -39.52
C VAL A 113 -2.69 25.95 -39.00
N SER A 114 -2.19 25.00 -39.79
CA SER A 114 -1.97 23.60 -39.38
C SER A 114 -1.11 23.54 -38.12
N PRO A 115 -1.50 22.79 -37.08
CA PRO A 115 -0.57 22.50 -35.99
C PRO A 115 0.43 21.45 -36.48
N ALA A 116 1.68 21.89 -36.62
CA ALA A 116 2.83 21.02 -36.81
C ALA A 116 2.93 20.02 -35.65
N SER A 117 3.04 18.74 -35.99
CA SER A 117 3.40 17.66 -35.07
C SER A 117 4.79 17.92 -34.48
N SER A 118 4.84 18.57 -33.32
CA SER A 118 6.04 18.58 -32.48
C SER A 118 6.15 17.23 -31.77
N SER A 119 6.88 16.29 -32.39
CA SER A 119 7.36 15.11 -31.69
C SER A 119 8.30 15.56 -30.57
N VAL A 120 7.81 15.55 -29.33
CA VAL A 120 8.66 15.65 -28.15
C VAL A 120 9.43 14.33 -28.06
N GLN A 121 10.60 14.27 -28.71
CA GLN A 121 11.57 13.23 -28.45
C GLN A 121 12.12 13.44 -27.03
N ALA A 122 11.62 12.65 -26.09
CA ALA A 122 12.23 12.53 -24.78
C ALA A 122 13.65 11.94 -24.95
N PRO A 123 14.68 12.49 -24.29
CA PRO A 123 16.02 11.93 -24.37
C PRO A 123 16.02 10.58 -23.64
N SER A 124 16.04 9.49 -24.40
CA SER A 124 16.31 8.13 -23.92
C SER A 124 17.77 8.02 -23.50
N ARG A 125 18.12 8.60 -22.34
CA ARG A 125 19.36 8.24 -21.66
C ARG A 125 19.14 6.87 -21.03
N SER A 126 19.55 5.82 -21.75
CA SER A 126 19.68 4.47 -21.23
C SER A 126 20.56 4.53 -19.98
N VAL A 127 19.96 4.35 -18.81
CA VAL A 127 20.71 4.32 -17.55
C VAL A 127 21.47 3.00 -17.47
N THR A 128 22.76 3.02 -17.14
CA THR A 128 23.58 1.82 -16.91
C THR A 128 23.05 1.00 -15.73
N ALA A 129 23.38 -0.30 -15.68
CA ALA A 129 23.15 -1.12 -14.51
C ALA A 129 23.76 -0.47 -13.26
N VAL A 130 23.10 -0.67 -12.12
CA VAL A 130 23.51 -0.12 -10.82
C VAL A 130 24.14 -1.25 -10.03
N THR A 131 25.36 -1.03 -9.54
CA THR A 131 26.07 -1.94 -8.65
C THR A 131 26.11 -1.31 -7.26
N VAL A 132 25.60 -2.03 -6.26
CA VAL A 132 25.62 -1.60 -4.86
C VAL A 132 26.35 -2.62 -4.01
N ALA A 133 27.19 -2.13 -3.11
CA ALA A 133 27.94 -2.91 -2.14
C ALA A 133 28.77 -4.02 -2.82
N GLU A 134 29.77 -3.61 -3.61
CA GLU A 134 30.70 -4.54 -4.27
C GLU A 134 31.32 -5.51 -3.25
N GLY A 135 31.28 -6.81 -3.57
CA GLY A 135 31.78 -7.89 -2.71
C GLY A 135 30.70 -8.85 -2.23
N ASP A 136 31.09 -9.83 -1.41
CA ASP A 136 30.14 -10.78 -0.81
C ASP A 136 29.32 -10.13 0.31
N TYR A 137 28.24 -10.80 0.69
CA TYR A 137 27.45 -10.47 1.87
C TYR A 137 28.31 -10.44 3.13
N VAL A 138 27.99 -9.53 4.04
CA VAL A 138 28.68 -9.41 5.33
C VAL A 138 28.46 -10.68 6.17
N GLY A 139 29.53 -11.20 6.75
CA GLY A 139 29.53 -12.38 7.64
C GLY A 139 29.96 -13.70 6.95
N PRO A 140 30.11 -14.79 7.72
CA PRO A 140 30.47 -16.09 7.16
C PRO A 140 29.31 -16.69 6.34
N ARG A 141 29.66 -17.49 5.33
CA ARG A 141 28.66 -18.28 4.60
C ARG A 141 28.15 -19.39 5.51
N LEU A 142 26.85 -19.38 5.79
CA LEU A 142 26.20 -20.36 6.65
C LEU A 142 25.90 -21.65 5.89
N GLU A 143 26.01 -22.78 6.58
CA GLU A 143 25.60 -24.07 6.05
C GLU A 143 24.08 -24.10 5.79
N PRO A 144 23.61 -24.74 4.71
CA PRO A 144 22.18 -24.74 4.34
C PRO A 144 21.23 -25.19 5.46
N ALA A 145 21.68 -26.10 6.33
CA ALA A 145 20.91 -26.63 7.44
C ALA A 145 20.73 -25.63 8.60
N GLU A 146 21.64 -24.65 8.75
CA GLU A 146 21.64 -23.70 9.87
C GLU A 146 20.83 -22.43 9.57
N ARG A 147 20.65 -22.09 8.29
CA ARG A 147 20.00 -20.84 7.87
C ARG A 147 18.57 -20.72 8.41
N GLY A 148 17.83 -21.83 8.44
CA GLY A 148 16.46 -21.86 8.94
C GLY A 148 16.35 -21.49 10.42
N SER A 149 17.22 -22.05 11.27
CA SER A 149 17.21 -21.75 12.71
C SER A 149 17.65 -20.31 12.99
N ILE A 150 18.64 -19.80 12.26
CA ILE A 150 19.10 -18.41 12.39
C ILE A 150 18.00 -17.43 11.95
N LEU A 151 17.29 -17.71 10.85
CA LEU A 151 16.12 -16.93 10.44
C LEU A 151 15.01 -16.96 11.49
N ALA A 152 14.79 -18.10 12.16
CA ALA A 152 13.81 -18.20 13.24
C ALA A 152 14.18 -17.33 14.45
N THR A 153 15.46 -17.26 14.82
CA THR A 153 15.95 -16.33 15.86
C THR A 153 15.68 -14.88 15.47
N LEU A 154 16.03 -14.50 14.23
CA LEU A 154 15.78 -13.15 13.72
C LEU A 154 14.27 -12.83 13.66
N GLN A 155 13.43 -13.81 13.32
CA GLN A 155 11.98 -13.67 13.34
C GLN A 155 11.46 -13.39 14.75
N ALA A 156 11.98 -14.07 15.77
CA ALA A 156 11.63 -13.85 17.16
C ALA A 156 11.97 -12.41 17.59
N GLU A 157 13.14 -11.90 17.21
CA GLU A 157 13.52 -10.49 17.45
C GLU A 157 12.57 -9.50 16.76
N VAL A 158 12.20 -9.76 15.51
CA VAL A 158 11.28 -8.91 14.76
C VAL A 158 9.90 -8.87 15.41
N SER A 159 9.41 -10.00 15.94
CA SER A 159 8.09 -10.06 16.56
C SER A 159 7.94 -9.12 17.77
N GLY A 160 9.02 -8.90 18.52
CA GLY A 160 9.09 -7.96 19.64
C GLY A 160 9.53 -6.53 19.28
N CYS A 161 9.78 -6.22 18.00
CA CYS A 161 10.39 -4.94 17.61
C CYS A 161 9.47 -3.74 17.87
N THR A 162 9.97 -2.69 18.53
CA THR A 162 9.24 -1.43 18.83
C THR A 162 9.92 -0.17 18.28
N LYS A 163 10.87 -0.32 17.35
CA LYS A 163 11.68 0.79 16.80
C LYS A 163 10.85 1.90 16.13
N CYS A 164 9.65 1.59 15.64
CA CYS A 164 8.73 2.55 15.03
C CYS A 164 7.47 2.68 15.91
N PRO A 165 7.34 3.74 16.73
CA PRO A 165 6.24 3.86 17.70
C PRO A 165 4.85 3.70 17.08
N ILE A 166 4.58 4.40 15.97
CA ILE A 166 3.29 4.35 15.26
C ILE A 166 3.00 2.94 14.73
N LEU A 167 3.94 2.35 13.98
CA LEU A 167 3.73 1.02 13.41
C LEU A 167 3.57 -0.05 14.50
N SER A 168 4.30 0.07 15.62
CA SER A 168 4.20 -0.87 16.73
C SER A 168 2.90 -0.76 17.53
N SER A 169 2.28 0.42 17.56
CA SER A 169 1.03 0.62 18.30
C SER A 169 -0.22 0.21 17.52
N CYS A 170 -0.14 0.15 16.18
CA CYS A 170 -1.31 -0.14 15.33
C CYS A 170 -1.27 -1.48 14.57
N ARG A 171 -0.12 -2.14 14.46
CA ARG A 171 -0.02 -3.46 13.80
C ARG A 171 -0.77 -4.53 14.61
N ASN A 172 -1.32 -5.51 13.93
CA ASN A 172 -1.79 -6.73 14.59
C ASN A 172 -0.63 -7.70 14.83
N GLN A 173 0.23 -7.90 13.83
CA GLN A 173 1.46 -8.68 13.96
C GLN A 173 2.49 -8.27 12.91
N THR A 174 3.76 -8.58 13.18
CA THR A 174 4.82 -8.38 12.19
C THR A 174 4.76 -9.44 11.10
N VAL A 175 5.15 -9.06 9.90
CA VAL A 175 5.27 -9.94 8.73
C VAL A 175 6.74 -10.04 8.35
N PHE A 176 7.40 -11.05 8.87
CA PHE A 176 8.85 -11.22 8.77
C PHE A 176 9.33 -11.54 7.34
N GLY A 177 8.69 -12.55 6.76
CA GLY A 177 9.06 -13.20 5.50
C GLY A 177 8.74 -14.69 5.59
N GLU A 178 8.57 -15.36 4.45
CA GLU A 178 8.30 -16.80 4.40
C GLU A 178 8.96 -17.43 3.16
N GLY A 179 9.26 -18.73 3.22
CA GLY A 179 9.77 -19.51 2.10
C GLY A 179 11.03 -20.32 2.42
N ASN A 180 11.73 -20.78 1.39
CA ASN A 180 12.93 -21.60 1.53
C ASN A 180 14.12 -20.76 2.05
N PRO A 181 14.77 -21.13 3.18
CA PRO A 181 15.97 -20.44 3.68
C PRO A 181 17.19 -20.58 2.75
N ASN A 182 17.12 -21.50 1.78
CA ASN A 182 18.11 -21.74 0.73
C ASN A 182 17.61 -21.30 -0.65
N ALA A 183 16.61 -20.41 -0.72
CA ALA A 183 16.02 -19.98 -1.98
C ALA A 183 17.05 -19.36 -2.93
N ARG A 184 17.04 -19.83 -4.18
CA ARG A 184 17.77 -19.18 -5.28
C ARG A 184 17.17 -17.83 -5.66
N PHE A 185 15.84 -17.71 -5.54
CA PHE A 185 15.06 -16.53 -5.90
C PHE A 185 14.38 -15.93 -4.67
N VAL A 186 14.66 -14.65 -4.42
CA VAL A 186 13.99 -13.86 -3.40
C VAL A 186 13.08 -12.82 -4.05
N PHE A 187 11.83 -12.72 -3.60
CA PHE A 187 10.91 -11.64 -3.99
C PHE A 187 10.83 -10.61 -2.88
N PHE A 188 11.22 -9.37 -3.19
CA PHE A 188 11.40 -8.30 -2.23
C PHE A 188 10.40 -7.16 -2.48
N GLY A 189 9.47 -6.96 -1.55
CA GLY A 189 8.40 -5.96 -1.65
C GLY A 189 8.54 -4.75 -0.73
N GLU A 190 7.50 -3.92 -0.71
CA GLU A 190 7.43 -2.69 0.07
C GLU A 190 7.13 -2.96 1.55
N GLY A 191 5.92 -3.46 1.84
CA GLY A 191 5.42 -3.60 3.19
C GLY A 191 4.14 -4.45 3.24
N PRO A 192 3.69 -4.84 4.43
CA PRO A 192 2.47 -5.62 4.61
C PRO A 192 1.21 -4.80 4.32
N GLY A 193 0.20 -5.43 3.71
CA GLY A 193 -1.17 -4.92 3.63
C GLY A 193 -2.04 -5.47 4.77
N ALA A 194 -3.35 -5.26 4.66
CA ALA A 194 -4.31 -5.65 5.69
C ALA A 194 -4.38 -7.17 5.93
N ASP A 195 -4.37 -7.96 4.85
CA ASP A 195 -4.42 -9.42 4.98
C ASP A 195 -3.11 -9.99 5.52
N GLU A 196 -1.98 -9.38 5.13
CA GLU A 196 -0.66 -9.75 5.64
C GLU A 196 -0.54 -9.45 7.14
N ASP A 197 -0.93 -8.25 7.58
CA ASP A 197 -0.94 -7.86 9.01
C ASP A 197 -1.89 -8.74 9.85
N ARG A 198 -3.00 -9.19 9.28
CA ARG A 198 -3.91 -10.11 9.96
C ARG A 198 -3.32 -11.51 10.14
N THR A 199 -2.56 -11.98 9.15
CA THR A 199 -2.09 -13.39 9.09
C THR A 199 -0.64 -13.60 9.49
N GLY A 200 0.18 -12.54 9.51
CA GLY A 200 1.63 -12.64 9.73
C GLY A 200 2.42 -13.05 8.50
N ARG A 201 1.75 -13.27 7.37
CA ARG A 201 2.32 -13.88 6.16
C ARG A 201 2.44 -12.88 5.02
N PRO A 202 3.56 -12.84 4.28
CA PRO A 202 3.77 -11.87 3.22
C PRO A 202 2.97 -12.24 1.95
N PHE A 203 2.40 -11.22 1.29
CA PHE A 203 1.76 -11.37 -0.01
C PHE A 203 0.67 -12.49 -0.02
N VAL A 204 -0.34 -12.35 0.83
CA VAL A 204 -1.51 -13.25 0.89
C VAL A 204 -2.81 -12.60 0.40
N GLY A 205 -2.87 -11.26 0.35
CA GLY A 205 -4.00 -10.53 -0.22
C GLY A 205 -4.06 -10.58 -1.74
N LYS A 206 -4.90 -9.75 -2.38
CA LYS A 206 -5.09 -9.74 -3.85
C LYS A 206 -3.78 -9.56 -4.63
N ALA A 207 -2.93 -8.64 -4.19
CA ALA A 207 -1.61 -8.42 -4.79
C ALA A 207 -0.72 -9.66 -4.64
N GLY A 208 -0.79 -10.34 -3.50
CA GLY A 208 -0.09 -11.57 -3.23
C GLY A 208 -0.54 -12.75 -4.08
N GLN A 209 -1.84 -12.89 -4.32
CA GLN A 209 -2.37 -13.89 -5.24
C GLN A 209 -1.86 -13.69 -6.67
N LEU A 210 -1.73 -12.44 -7.12
CA LEU A 210 -1.09 -12.14 -8.41
C LEU A 210 0.40 -12.49 -8.40
N LEU A 211 1.12 -12.17 -7.31
CA LEU A 211 2.52 -12.58 -7.17
C LEU A 211 2.67 -14.10 -7.26
N THR A 212 1.81 -14.87 -6.59
CA THR A 212 1.79 -16.33 -6.69
C THR A 212 1.66 -16.79 -8.13
N LYS A 213 0.74 -16.19 -8.92
CA LYS A 213 0.57 -16.51 -10.34
C LYS A 213 1.83 -16.15 -11.16
N MET A 214 2.49 -15.04 -10.84
CA MET A 214 3.74 -14.64 -11.49
C MET A 214 4.86 -15.64 -11.20
N ILE A 215 4.99 -16.08 -9.94
CA ILE A 215 5.96 -17.12 -9.53
C ILE A 215 5.69 -18.43 -10.26
N SER A 216 4.43 -18.88 -10.29
CA SER A 216 4.05 -20.10 -11.01
C SER A 216 4.31 -20.02 -12.52
N ALA A 217 4.11 -18.84 -13.13
CA ALA A 217 4.43 -18.63 -14.55
C ALA A 217 5.94 -18.74 -14.83
N CYS A 218 6.78 -18.53 -13.81
CA CYS A 218 8.23 -18.74 -13.88
C CYS A 218 8.65 -20.20 -13.66
N THR A 219 7.69 -21.14 -13.65
CA THR A 219 7.89 -22.56 -13.27
C THR A 219 8.51 -22.74 -11.89
N LEU A 220 8.25 -21.80 -10.97
CA LEU A 220 8.68 -21.85 -9.57
C LEU A 220 7.45 -22.03 -8.67
N SER A 221 7.65 -22.60 -7.49
CA SER A 221 6.67 -22.61 -6.41
C SER A 221 6.99 -21.53 -5.36
N ARG A 222 6.01 -21.12 -4.55
CA ARG A 222 6.27 -20.15 -3.48
C ARG A 222 7.22 -20.72 -2.43
N GLU A 223 7.09 -22.02 -2.19
CA GLU A 223 7.82 -22.80 -1.20
C GLU A 223 9.31 -22.91 -1.56
N GLU A 224 9.66 -22.91 -2.85
CA GLU A 224 11.05 -22.90 -3.34
C GLU A 224 11.69 -21.50 -3.30
N THR A 225 10.87 -20.46 -3.25
CA THR A 225 11.31 -19.06 -3.21
C THR A 225 11.33 -18.54 -1.78
N TYR A 226 11.84 -17.33 -1.56
CA TYR A 226 11.67 -16.64 -0.29
C TYR A 226 11.09 -15.24 -0.53
N ILE A 227 10.07 -14.87 0.24
CA ILE A 227 9.32 -13.62 0.04
C ILE A 227 9.44 -12.78 1.30
N LEU A 228 9.86 -11.52 1.15
CA LEU A 228 9.98 -10.57 2.25
C LEU A 228 9.71 -9.13 1.79
N ASN A 229 9.52 -8.22 2.74
CA ASN A 229 9.29 -6.80 2.48
C ASN A 229 10.38 -5.92 3.11
N THR A 230 10.45 -4.68 2.64
CA THR A 230 11.34 -3.62 3.14
C THR A 230 11.00 -3.31 4.60
N VAL A 231 9.73 -3.08 4.92
CA VAL A 231 9.23 -2.96 6.30
C VAL A 231 8.46 -4.20 6.74
N LYS A 232 8.50 -4.51 8.04
CA LYS A 232 7.86 -5.71 8.63
C LYS A 232 6.51 -5.44 9.30
N CYS A 233 6.05 -4.19 9.31
CA CYS A 233 4.79 -3.78 9.92
C CYS A 233 3.96 -3.02 8.88
N ARG A 234 2.64 -3.19 8.91
CA ARG A 234 1.71 -2.48 8.04
C ARG A 234 1.61 -1.00 8.42
N PRO A 235 1.89 -0.06 7.50
CA PRO A 235 1.59 1.35 7.74
C PRO A 235 0.07 1.62 7.81
N PRO A 236 -0.39 2.54 8.69
CA PRO A 236 -1.80 2.92 8.79
C PRO A 236 -2.40 3.28 7.43
N GLY A 237 -3.60 2.76 7.13
CA GLY A 237 -4.28 3.03 5.86
C GLY A 237 -3.57 2.46 4.61
N ASN A 238 -2.58 1.57 4.77
CA ASN A 238 -1.71 1.09 3.68
C ASN A 238 -1.01 2.24 2.94
N ARG A 239 -0.66 3.33 3.65
CA ARG A 239 0.24 4.34 3.11
C ARG A 239 1.61 3.73 2.82
N ASN A 240 2.42 4.42 2.02
CA ASN A 240 3.82 4.06 1.89
C ASN A 240 4.53 4.20 3.25
N PRO A 241 5.53 3.35 3.55
CA PRO A 241 6.37 3.52 4.72
C PRO A 241 7.18 4.83 4.63
N GLU A 242 7.36 5.47 5.78
CA GLU A 242 8.18 6.66 5.93
C GLU A 242 9.68 6.31 5.92
N LEU A 243 10.54 7.31 5.70
CA LEU A 243 11.98 7.08 5.55
C LEU A 243 12.64 6.53 6.82
N ASP A 244 12.19 7.00 7.99
CA ASP A 244 12.61 6.50 9.30
C ASP A 244 12.10 5.07 9.54
N GLU A 245 10.87 4.76 9.14
CA GLU A 245 10.32 3.40 9.22
C GLU A 245 11.12 2.41 8.37
N ILE A 246 11.51 2.81 7.16
CA ILE A 246 12.42 2.04 6.30
C ILE A 246 13.79 1.88 6.97
N ALA A 247 14.37 2.98 7.47
CA ALA A 247 15.68 2.96 8.12
C ALA A 247 15.70 2.04 9.35
N ASN A 248 14.66 2.07 10.18
CA ASN A 248 14.50 1.23 11.38
C ASN A 248 14.39 -0.25 11.04
N CYS A 249 13.77 -0.60 9.90
CA CYS A 249 13.62 -1.98 9.44
C CYS A 249 14.82 -2.50 8.64
N ARG A 250 15.70 -1.61 8.17
CA ARG A 250 16.78 -1.93 7.24
C ARG A 250 17.65 -3.11 7.67
N SER A 251 18.06 -3.12 8.94
CA SER A 251 18.92 -4.17 9.48
C SER A 251 18.29 -5.57 9.38
N TYR A 252 16.96 -5.69 9.42
CA TYR A 252 16.29 -6.99 9.41
C TYR A 252 16.31 -7.62 8.02
N TYR A 253 15.90 -6.88 6.98
CA TYR A 253 15.92 -7.45 5.62
C TYR A 253 17.35 -7.67 5.14
N GLN A 254 18.32 -6.83 5.53
CA GLN A 254 19.72 -7.04 5.19
C GLN A 254 20.27 -8.32 5.82
N GLN A 255 19.95 -8.59 7.09
CA GLN A 255 20.31 -9.85 7.72
C GLN A 255 19.62 -11.05 7.03
N GLN A 256 18.34 -10.94 6.68
CA GLN A 256 17.65 -12.01 5.92
C GLN A 256 18.38 -12.30 4.60
N LEU A 257 18.75 -11.29 3.83
CA LEU A 257 19.49 -11.46 2.58
C LEU A 257 20.91 -12.01 2.82
N SER A 258 21.62 -11.57 3.86
CA SER A 258 22.95 -12.10 4.21
C SER A 258 22.92 -13.56 4.67
N ILE A 259 21.82 -14.01 5.27
CA ILE A 259 21.60 -15.41 5.66
C ILE A 259 21.27 -16.27 4.44
N ILE A 260 20.35 -15.80 3.58
CA ILE A 260 19.86 -16.56 2.42
C ILE A 260 20.89 -16.59 1.28
N ARG A 261 21.55 -15.45 1.03
CA ARG A 261 22.48 -15.20 -0.11
C ARG A 261 21.90 -15.72 -1.44
N PRO A 262 20.75 -15.18 -1.88
CA PRO A 262 20.07 -15.67 -3.07
C PRO A 262 20.90 -15.38 -4.32
N GLU A 263 20.65 -16.14 -5.39
CA GLU A 263 21.22 -15.84 -6.70
C GLU A 263 20.54 -14.60 -7.32
N TYR A 264 19.21 -14.51 -7.17
CA TYR A 264 18.39 -13.42 -7.67
C TYR A 264 17.54 -12.77 -6.58
N ILE A 265 17.46 -11.43 -6.61
CA ILE A 265 16.50 -10.64 -5.85
C ILE A 265 15.59 -9.91 -6.84
N VAL A 266 14.30 -10.18 -6.78
CA VAL A 266 13.26 -9.54 -7.59
C VAL A 266 12.60 -8.44 -6.76
N CYS A 267 13.00 -7.19 -7.01
CA CYS A 267 12.42 -6.01 -6.37
C CYS A 267 11.06 -5.67 -7.00
N LEU A 268 10.02 -5.70 -6.17
CA LEU A 268 8.64 -5.42 -6.55
C LEU A 268 8.29 -3.96 -6.21
N GLY A 269 8.34 -3.09 -7.23
CA GLY A 269 7.98 -1.68 -7.07
C GLY A 269 9.11 -0.75 -6.63
N ALA A 270 8.76 0.53 -6.48
CA ALA A 270 9.74 1.59 -6.31
C ALA A 270 10.47 1.52 -4.97
N ILE A 271 9.75 1.32 -3.86
CA ILE A 271 10.34 1.37 -2.52
C ILE A 271 11.38 0.26 -2.34
N ALA A 272 11.04 -0.98 -2.68
CA ALA A 272 11.97 -2.10 -2.64
C ALA A 272 13.22 -1.86 -3.52
N ALA A 273 13.01 -1.41 -4.76
CA ALA A 273 14.11 -1.20 -5.71
C ALA A 273 15.03 -0.04 -5.28
N GLN A 274 14.46 1.10 -4.89
CA GLN A 274 15.20 2.29 -4.48
C GLN A 274 15.97 2.06 -3.18
N GLU A 275 15.35 1.35 -2.22
CA GLU A 275 15.99 1.04 -0.95
C GLU A 275 17.13 0.02 -1.10
N LEU A 276 16.96 -1.01 -1.92
CA LEU A 276 18.01 -2.01 -2.15
C LEU A 276 19.16 -1.45 -3.00
N LEU A 277 18.84 -0.76 -4.10
CA LEU A 277 19.82 -0.22 -5.05
C LEU A 277 20.33 1.18 -4.69
N LYS A 278 19.94 1.73 -3.53
CA LYS A 278 20.30 3.09 -3.08
C LYS A 278 20.12 4.14 -4.18
N SER A 279 19.04 4.01 -4.94
CA SER A 279 18.76 4.78 -6.15
C SER A 279 17.52 5.64 -5.98
N LYS A 280 17.48 6.79 -6.66
CA LYS A 280 16.28 7.66 -6.74
C LYS A 280 15.52 7.48 -8.06
N LEU A 281 15.90 6.51 -8.89
CA LEU A 281 15.30 6.29 -10.20
C LEU A 281 13.93 5.64 -10.07
N SER A 282 13.05 5.90 -11.04
CA SER A 282 11.75 5.26 -11.12
C SER A 282 11.87 3.80 -11.58
N VAL A 283 10.87 2.98 -11.24
CA VAL A 283 10.78 1.57 -11.69
C VAL A 283 10.95 1.46 -13.20
N GLY A 284 10.33 2.35 -13.97
CA GLY A 284 10.43 2.35 -15.44
C GLY A 284 11.86 2.52 -15.97
N ARG A 285 12.74 3.22 -15.24
CA ARG A 285 14.15 3.41 -15.61
C ARG A 285 15.07 2.28 -15.13
N LEU A 286 14.66 1.58 -14.07
CA LEU A 286 15.41 0.47 -13.47
C LEU A 286 15.06 -0.88 -14.13
N ARG A 287 13.82 -1.08 -14.58
CA ARG A 287 13.40 -2.36 -15.18
C ARG A 287 14.07 -2.65 -16.54
N GLY A 288 13.93 -3.88 -17.02
CA GLY A 288 14.48 -4.34 -18.30
C GLY A 288 15.99 -4.55 -18.33
N LYS A 289 16.64 -4.67 -17.17
CA LYS A 289 18.06 -5.00 -17.03
C LYS A 289 18.32 -5.68 -15.68
N ILE A 290 19.50 -6.27 -15.55
CA ILE A 290 19.97 -6.88 -14.31
C ILE A 290 20.95 -5.92 -13.62
N HIS A 291 20.68 -5.63 -12.36
CA HIS A 291 21.51 -4.86 -11.45
C HIS A 291 22.26 -5.79 -10.50
N GLN A 292 23.09 -5.23 -9.62
CA GLN A 292 23.88 -6.02 -8.68
C GLN A 292 23.73 -5.48 -7.25
N TYR A 293 23.52 -6.40 -6.30
CA TYR A 293 23.57 -6.15 -4.87
C TYR A 293 24.41 -7.25 -4.21
N HIS A 294 25.60 -6.92 -3.75
CA HIS A 294 26.61 -7.92 -3.36
C HIS A 294 26.85 -8.95 -4.48
N THR A 295 26.76 -10.24 -4.16
CA THR A 295 26.85 -11.36 -5.11
C THR A 295 25.52 -11.69 -5.80
N SER A 296 24.40 -11.07 -5.40
CA SER A 296 23.09 -11.31 -5.99
C SER A 296 22.81 -10.41 -7.19
N LYS A 297 22.23 -11.01 -8.22
CA LYS A 297 21.66 -10.31 -9.36
C LYS A 297 20.30 -9.72 -8.95
N VAL A 298 20.04 -8.47 -9.31
CA VAL A 298 18.80 -7.76 -8.94
C VAL A 298 17.98 -7.44 -10.17
N LEU A 299 16.76 -7.98 -10.21
CA LEU A 299 15.75 -7.62 -11.20
C LEU A 299 14.77 -6.63 -10.57
N VAL A 300 14.45 -5.53 -11.27
CA VAL A 300 13.42 -4.59 -10.85
C VAL A 300 12.19 -4.74 -11.74
N THR A 301 11.00 -4.88 -11.14
CA THR A 301 9.74 -4.92 -11.87
C THR A 301 8.62 -4.20 -11.13
N TYR A 302 7.43 -4.14 -11.73
CA TYR A 302 6.26 -3.50 -11.13
C TYR A 302 5.70 -4.30 -9.95
N HIS A 303 5.24 -3.58 -8.93
CA HIS A 303 4.56 -4.20 -7.81
C HIS A 303 3.24 -4.85 -8.25
N PRO A 304 2.86 -6.04 -7.75
CA PRO A 304 1.60 -6.69 -8.13
C PRO A 304 0.35 -5.82 -7.93
N ALA A 305 0.31 -5.01 -6.87
CA ALA A 305 -0.80 -4.08 -6.65
C ALA A 305 -0.92 -3.01 -7.76
N TYR A 306 0.21 -2.57 -8.35
CA TYR A 306 0.20 -1.67 -9.51
C TYR A 306 -0.33 -2.38 -10.75
N LEU A 307 0.05 -3.64 -10.97
CA LEU A 307 -0.44 -4.46 -12.10
C LEU A 307 -1.93 -4.78 -12.03
N LEU A 308 -2.50 -4.86 -10.82
CA LEU A 308 -3.93 -4.99 -10.62
C LEU A 308 -4.70 -3.73 -11.04
N ARG A 309 -4.14 -2.54 -10.77
CA ARG A 309 -4.73 -1.26 -11.18
C ARG A 309 -4.46 -0.91 -12.65
N ASN A 310 -3.32 -1.37 -13.18
CA ASN A 310 -2.86 -1.09 -14.54
C ASN A 310 -2.53 -2.38 -15.30
N PRO A 311 -3.54 -3.14 -15.78
CA PRO A 311 -3.32 -4.42 -16.44
C PRO A 311 -2.42 -4.36 -17.68
N ALA A 312 -2.38 -3.23 -18.40
CA ALA A 312 -1.52 -3.04 -19.57
C ALA A 312 -0.01 -3.21 -19.25
N ALA A 313 0.39 -2.93 -18.00
CA ALA A 313 1.78 -3.08 -17.57
C ALA A 313 2.20 -4.54 -17.30
N LYS A 314 1.27 -5.51 -17.34
CA LYS A 314 1.58 -6.92 -17.09
C LYS A 314 2.55 -7.50 -18.13
N LYS A 315 2.45 -7.08 -19.39
CA LYS A 315 3.38 -7.50 -20.45
C LYS A 315 4.81 -7.11 -20.09
N ALA A 316 5.02 -5.86 -19.67
CA ALA A 316 6.32 -5.38 -19.23
C ALA A 316 6.83 -6.18 -18.01
N ALA A 317 6.00 -6.40 -16.99
CA ALA A 317 6.41 -7.21 -15.84
C ALA A 317 6.81 -8.65 -16.23
N TRP A 318 6.10 -9.24 -17.20
CA TRP A 318 6.44 -10.55 -17.74
C TRP A 318 7.76 -10.57 -18.51
N ASP A 319 8.03 -9.54 -19.32
CA ASP A 319 9.30 -9.41 -20.03
C ASP A 319 10.49 -9.30 -19.06
N ASP A 320 10.31 -8.64 -17.90
CA ASP A 320 11.33 -8.59 -16.84
C ASP A 320 11.61 -9.98 -16.26
N LEU A 321 10.56 -10.76 -15.96
CA LEU A 321 10.71 -12.11 -15.42
C LEU A 321 11.37 -13.04 -16.43
N ARG A 322 11.02 -12.94 -17.72
CA ARG A 322 11.68 -13.69 -18.78
C ARG A 322 13.16 -13.37 -18.91
N LEU A 323 13.56 -12.11 -18.73
CA LEU A 323 14.97 -11.72 -18.72
C LEU A 323 15.73 -12.47 -17.60
N MET A 324 15.17 -12.49 -16.39
CA MET A 324 15.76 -13.23 -15.27
C MET A 324 15.81 -14.74 -15.54
N LEU A 325 14.74 -15.33 -16.10
CA LEU A 325 14.69 -16.77 -16.37
C LEU A 325 15.72 -17.17 -17.43
N SER A 326 15.83 -16.37 -18.51
CA SER A 326 16.86 -16.57 -19.53
C SER A 326 18.28 -16.48 -18.95
N ASP A 327 18.53 -15.51 -18.07
CA ASP A 327 19.84 -15.33 -17.42
C ASP A 327 20.14 -16.44 -16.40
N ALA A 328 19.10 -17.00 -15.77
CA ALA A 328 19.19 -18.15 -14.87
C ALA A 328 19.29 -19.51 -15.59
N GLY A 329 19.20 -19.54 -16.93
CA GLY A 329 19.19 -20.77 -17.72
C GLY A 329 17.90 -21.59 -17.57
N ILE A 330 16.79 -20.95 -17.17
CA ILE A 330 15.48 -21.59 -17.01
C ILE A 330 14.65 -21.33 -18.28
N SER A 331 14.21 -22.41 -18.94
CA SER A 331 13.36 -22.34 -20.13
C SER A 331 11.88 -22.25 -19.73
N VAL A 332 11.12 -21.41 -20.43
CA VAL A 332 9.73 -21.04 -20.11
C VAL A 332 8.86 -21.05 -21.35
#